data_AF-A0A379TIW8-F1
#
_entry.id   AF-A0A379TIW8-F1
#
_cell.length_a   1.000
_cell.length_b   1.000
_cell.length_c   1.000
_cell.angle_alpha   90.00
_cell.angle_beta   90.00
_cell.angle_gamma   90.00
#
_symmetry.space_group_name_H-M   'P 1'
#
loop_
_entity.id
_entity.type
_entity.pdbx_description
1 polymer ?
#
loop_
_entity_poly.entity_id
_entity_poly.type
_entity_poly.pdbx_seq_one_letter_code
_entity_poly.pdbx_strand_id
1 'polypeptide(L)'
;MVPILCWAVAGRRKSPRWEAPTEEQIAQIKADWQARHDAVLAAGGLHIIGTERHESRRIDNQLRGRSGRQGDPGSSRFYLSMEDALMRIFRLRSRVRYDA
;
A
#
# COMPACT_ATOMS: atom_id res chain seq x y z
N MET A 1 30.98 1.69 36.18
CA MET A 1 29.57 1.71 36.60
C MET A 1 29.09 3.16 36.52
N VAL A 2 28.62 3.57 35.34
CA VAL A 2 28.30 4.98 35.04
C VAL A 2 26.82 5.20 35.36
N PRO A 3 26.45 6.14 36.25
CA PRO A 3 25.06 6.42 36.54
C PRO A 3 24.44 7.14 35.35
N ILE A 4 23.43 6.51 34.77
CA ILE A 4 22.53 7.11 33.77
C ILE A 4 21.74 8.19 34.51
N LEU A 5 22.22 9.43 34.43
CA LEU A 5 21.50 10.59 34.89
C LEU A 5 20.31 10.79 33.95
N CYS A 6 19.13 10.47 34.46
CA CYS A 6 17.83 10.74 33.85
C CYS A 6 17.78 12.21 33.43
N TRP A 7 17.80 12.46 32.11
CA TRP A 7 17.75 13.80 31.55
C TRP A 7 16.37 14.39 31.79
N ALA A 8 16.37 15.43 32.63
CA ALA A 8 15.24 16.26 32.95
C ALA A 8 14.54 16.80 31.69
N VAL A 9 13.24 17.02 31.87
CA VAL A 9 12.30 17.76 31.04
C VAL A 9 12.91 19.09 30.56
N ALA A 10 13.59 19.06 29.42
CA ALA A 10 14.02 20.24 28.69
C ALA A 10 13.10 20.41 27.48
N GLY A 11 12.41 21.55 27.44
CA GLY A 11 11.36 21.89 26.49
C GLY A 11 11.63 21.39 25.07
N ARG A 12 10.63 20.68 24.52
CA ARG A 12 10.46 20.51 23.08
C ARG A 12 10.60 21.89 22.45
N ARG A 13 11.76 22.19 21.85
CA ARG A 13 11.88 23.28 20.88
C ARG A 13 10.83 23.00 19.82
N LYS A 14 9.68 23.69 19.90
CA LYS A 14 8.72 23.71 18.80
C LYS A 14 9.51 24.26 17.61
N SER A 15 9.75 23.43 16.60
CA SER A 15 10.38 23.90 15.38
C SER A 15 9.52 25.06 14.84
N PRO A 16 10.10 26.19 14.41
CA PRO A 16 9.34 27.39 14.02
C PRO A 16 8.51 27.23 12.73
N ARG A 17 8.38 26.00 12.22
CA ARG A 17 7.82 25.72 10.89
C ARG A 17 6.38 25.21 10.92
N TRP A 18 5.86 24.78 12.07
CA TRP A 18 4.52 24.20 12.17
C TRP A 18 3.79 24.78 13.39
N GLU A 19 2.89 25.71 13.14
CA GLU A 19 1.90 26.11 14.14
C GLU A 19 0.92 24.97 14.34
N ALA A 20 0.48 24.76 15.59
CA ALA A 20 -0.50 23.73 15.88
C ALA A 20 -1.83 24.16 15.22
N PRO A 21 -2.48 23.28 14.44
CA PRO A 21 -3.74 23.62 13.81
C PRO A 21 -4.81 23.89 14.86
N THR A 22 -5.67 24.85 14.57
CA THR A 22 -6.84 25.15 15.41
C THR A 22 -7.83 23.97 15.39
N GLU A 23 -8.66 23.87 16.43
CA GLU A 23 -9.65 22.79 16.55
C GLU A 23 -10.70 22.84 15.43
N GLU A 24 -11.08 24.03 15.00
CA GLU A 24 -11.97 24.28 13.86
C GLU A 24 -11.38 23.74 12.55
N GLN A 25 -10.08 23.99 12.30
CA GLN A 25 -9.40 23.46 11.11
C GLN A 25 -9.36 21.92 11.12
N ILE A 26 -9.12 21.31 12.28
CA ILE A 26 -9.13 19.85 12.42
C ILE A 26 -10.53 19.29 12.14
N ALA A 27 -11.57 19.92 12.68
CA ALA A 27 -12.96 19.49 12.46
C ALA A 27 -13.34 19.57 10.98
N GLN A 28 -12.99 20.67 10.31
CA GLN A 28 -13.26 20.85 8.88
C GLN A 28 -12.54 19.79 8.03
N ILE A 29 -11.25 19.57 8.27
CA ILE A 29 -10.46 18.57 7.52
C ILE A 29 -11.04 17.16 7.72
N LYS A 30 -11.47 16.82 8.94
CA LYS A 30 -12.09 15.53 9.23
C LYS A 30 -13.43 15.36 8.50
N ALA A 31 -14.27 16.40 8.47
CA ALA A 31 -15.52 16.38 7.73
C ALA A 31 -15.30 16.17 6.23
N ASP A 32 -14.35 16.93 5.65
CA ASP A 32 -14.00 16.81 4.24
C ASP A 32 -13.37 15.45 3.90
N TRP A 33 -12.63 14.86 4.84
CA TRP A 33 -12.07 13.52 4.71
C TRP A 33 -13.17 12.45 4.71
N GLN A 34 -14.12 12.55 5.63
CA GLN A 34 -15.22 11.58 5.74
C GLN A 34 -16.04 11.54 4.44
N ALA A 35 -16.41 12.70 3.91
CA ALA A 35 -17.17 12.77 2.65
C ALA A 35 -16.41 12.11 1.48
N ARG A 36 -15.09 12.32 1.40
CA ARG A 36 -14.24 11.68 0.38
C ARG A 36 -14.09 10.19 0.62
N HIS A 37 -13.95 9.76 1.87
CA HIS A 37 -13.85 8.35 2.23
C HIS A 37 -15.11 7.59 1.82
N ASP A 38 -16.28 8.09 2.18
CA ASP A 38 -17.57 7.46 1.85
C ASP A 38 -17.79 7.40 0.32
N ALA A 39 -17.42 8.46 -0.40
CA ALA A 39 -17.47 8.48 -1.86
C ALA A 39 -16.55 7.42 -2.50
N VAL A 40 -15.34 7.22 -1.96
CA VAL A 40 -14.40 6.20 -2.44
C VAL A 40 -14.92 4.79 -2.14
N LEU A 41 -15.47 4.56 -0.94
CA LEU A 41 -16.09 3.28 -0.59
C LEU A 41 -17.25 2.95 -1.53
N ALA A 42 -18.13 3.92 -1.80
CA ALA A 42 -19.27 3.77 -2.71
C ALA A 42 -18.83 3.49 -4.16
N ALA A 43 -17.69 4.05 -4.60
CA ALA A 43 -17.09 3.77 -5.90
C ALA A 43 -16.44 2.37 -6.00
N GLY A 44 -16.46 1.55 -4.94
CA GLY A 44 -15.87 0.21 -4.90
C GLY A 44 -14.44 0.16 -4.38
N GLY A 45 -13.96 1.27 -3.79
CA GLY A 45 -12.68 1.38 -3.11
C GLY A 45 -11.46 1.34 -4.04
N LEU A 46 -10.32 0.91 -3.50
CA LEU A 46 -9.05 0.94 -4.23
C LEU A 46 -8.99 -0.18 -5.28
N HIS A 47 -8.83 0.21 -6.55
CA HIS A 47 -8.56 -0.72 -7.65
C HIS A 47 -7.06 -0.80 -7.94
N ILE A 48 -6.50 -2.00 -7.88
CA ILE A 48 -5.10 -2.29 -8.18
C ILE A 48 -4.98 -2.87 -9.57
N ILE A 49 -4.17 -2.25 -10.42
CA ILE A 49 -3.85 -2.75 -11.76
C ILE A 49 -2.40 -3.22 -11.77
N GLY A 50 -2.20 -4.51 -12.01
CA GLY A 50 -0.90 -5.07 -12.37
C GLY A 50 -0.78 -5.09 -13.89
N THR A 51 0.17 -4.32 -14.44
CA THR A 51 0.43 -4.27 -15.89
C THR A 51 1.14 -5.53 -16.39
N GLU A 52 1.94 -6.14 -15.50
CA GLU A 52 2.70 -7.36 -15.74
C GLU A 52 2.64 -8.23 -14.49
N ARG A 53 3.19 -9.45 -14.58
CA ARG A 53 3.35 -10.35 -13.44
C ARG A 53 4.79 -10.64 -13.15
N HIS A 54 5.12 -10.67 -11.87
CA HIS A 54 6.44 -11.05 -11.42
C HIS A 54 6.61 -12.57 -11.49
N GLU A 55 7.85 -13.03 -11.66
CA GLU A 55 8.21 -14.47 -11.52
C GLU A 55 7.80 -15.06 -10.15
N SER A 56 7.75 -14.22 -9.11
CA SER A 56 7.41 -14.62 -7.76
C SER A 56 5.99 -14.15 -7.44
N ARG A 57 5.09 -15.13 -7.26
CA ARG A 57 3.70 -14.86 -6.86
C ARG A 57 3.59 -14.12 -5.52
N ARG A 58 4.61 -14.20 -4.66
CA ARG A 58 4.63 -13.47 -3.39
C ARG A 58 4.58 -11.97 -3.60
N ILE A 59 5.26 -11.45 -4.62
CA ILE A 59 5.31 -10.01 -4.93
C ILE A 59 3.96 -9.56 -5.50
N ASP A 60 3.37 -10.33 -6.41
CA ASP A 60 2.01 -10.06 -6.95
C ASP A 60 0.96 -10.00 -5.81
N ASN A 61 1.04 -10.92 -4.85
CA ASN A 61 0.12 -10.95 -3.72
C ASN A 61 0.33 -9.78 -2.75
N GLN A 62 1.57 -9.28 -2.61
CA GLN A 62 1.82 -8.04 -1.86
C GLN A 62 1.15 -6.84 -2.52
N LEU A 63 1.23 -6.74 -3.85
CA LEU A 63 0.57 -5.67 -4.60
C LEU A 63 -0.95 -5.76 -4.44
N ARG A 64 -1.51 -6.97 -4.55
CA ARG A 64 -2.95 -7.24 -4.32
C ARG A 64 -3.41 -6.88 -2.91
N GLY A 65 -2.60 -7.16 -1.89
CA GLY A 65 -2.91 -6.87 -0.49
C GLY A 65 -2.89 -5.37 -0.12
N ARG A 66 -2.70 -4.48 -1.10
CA ARG A 66 -2.83 -3.02 -0.89
C ARG A 66 -4.29 -2.56 -0.91
N SER A 67 -5.17 -3.25 -1.63
CA SER A 67 -6.63 -2.99 -1.63
C SER A 67 -7.38 -3.85 -0.61
N GLY A 68 -8.57 -3.40 -0.21
CA GLY A 68 -9.51 -4.17 0.60
C GLY A 68 -9.04 -4.49 2.02
N ARG A 69 -8.38 -3.51 2.66
CA ARG A 69 -7.89 -3.66 4.03
C ARG A 69 -9.04 -3.53 5.02
N GLN A 70 -8.97 -4.23 6.15
CA GLN A 70 -9.98 -4.14 7.22
C GLN A 70 -11.44 -4.42 6.78
N GLY A 71 -11.65 -5.05 5.63
CA GLY A 71 -12.98 -5.30 5.08
C GLY A 71 -13.48 -4.21 4.13
N ASP A 72 -12.67 -3.20 3.81
CA ASP A 72 -12.99 -2.20 2.80
C ASP A 72 -13.25 -2.86 1.43
N PRO A 73 -14.15 -2.30 0.60
CA PRO A 73 -14.25 -2.69 -0.78
C PRO A 73 -12.93 -2.39 -1.50
N GLY A 74 -12.54 -3.29 -2.39
CA GLY A 74 -11.32 -3.16 -3.15
C GLY A 74 -11.24 -4.26 -4.19
N SER A 75 -10.52 -4.01 -5.26
CA SER A 75 -10.40 -4.98 -6.34
C SER A 75 -9.00 -4.94 -6.95
N SER A 76 -8.59 -6.06 -7.54
CA SER A 76 -7.30 -6.16 -8.20
C SER A 76 -7.44 -6.89 -9.51
N ARG A 77 -6.82 -6.38 -10.58
CA ARG A 77 -6.76 -7.05 -11.87
C ARG A 77 -5.33 -7.00 -12.42
N PHE A 78 -4.87 -8.14 -12.93
CA PHE A 78 -3.55 -8.26 -13.54
C PHE A 78 -3.75 -8.54 -15.02
N TYR A 79 -3.03 -7.80 -15.85
CA TYR A 79 -2.93 -8.02 -17.28
C TYR A 79 -1.59 -8.68 -17.59
N LEU A 80 -1.54 -9.37 -18.72
CA LEU A 80 -0.33 -10.06 -19.18
C LEU A 80 -0.33 -10.05 -20.71
N SER A 81 0.83 -9.81 -21.30
CA SER A 81 1.08 -9.90 -22.73
C SER A 81 1.89 -11.16 -23.06
N MET A 82 1.79 -11.62 -24.30
CA MET A 82 2.61 -12.74 -24.81
C MET A 82 4.10 -12.39 -24.91
N GLU A 83 4.43 -11.10 -24.97
CA GLU A 83 5.81 -10.60 -25.10
C GLU A 83 6.56 -10.49 -23.76
N ASP A 84 5.82 -10.62 -22.64
CA ASP A 84 6.32 -10.40 -21.28
C ASP A 84 7.40 -11.43 -20.89
N ALA A 85 8.33 -10.98 -20.03
CA ALA A 85 9.44 -11.81 -19.55
C ALA A 85 8.98 -13.12 -18.89
N LEU A 86 7.86 -13.09 -18.16
CA LEU A 86 7.27 -14.29 -17.53
C LEU A 86 6.88 -15.35 -18.57
N MET A 87 6.25 -14.94 -19.67
CA MET A 87 5.79 -15.85 -20.72
C MET A 87 6.96 -16.51 -21.47
N ARG A 88 8.09 -15.80 -21.59
CA ARG A 88 9.34 -16.34 -22.17
C ARG A 88 9.91 -17.49 -21.34
N ILE A 89 9.89 -17.37 -20.01
CA ILE A 89 10.39 -18.42 -19.10
C ILE A 89 9.46 -19.65 -19.12
N PHE A 90 8.14 -19.43 -19.17
CA PHE A 90 7.17 -20.54 -19.24
C PHE A 90 7.28 -21.36 -20.52
N ARG A 91 7.53 -20.72 -21.69
CA ARG A 91 7.73 -21.44 -22.96
C ARG A 91 8.95 -22.36 -22.96
N LEU A 92 9.99 -22.07 -22.17
CA LEU A 92 11.18 -22.90 -22.07
C LEU A 92 11.00 -24.08 -21.10
N ARG A 93 10.29 -23.88 -20.00
CA ARG A 93 10.11 -24.89 -18.93
C ARG A 93 8.98 -25.90 -19.17
N SER A 94 8.07 -25.67 -20.12
CA SER A 94 7.01 -26.64 -20.45
C SER A 94 7.51 -27.89 -21.19
N ARG A 95 8.81 -28.01 -21.47
CA ARG A 95 9.44 -29.22 -22.01
C ARG A 95 9.81 -30.19 -20.87
N VAL A 96 8.82 -30.62 -20.10
CA VAL A 96 8.99 -31.76 -19.19
C VAL A 96 8.95 -33.01 -20.07
N ARG A 97 10.10 -33.62 -20.31
CA ARG A 97 10.16 -35.00 -20.78
C ARG A 97 9.58 -35.87 -19.67
N TYR A 98 8.42 -36.47 -19.91
CA TYR A 98 8.05 -37.72 -19.27
C TYR A 98 8.80 -38.81 -20.04
N ASP A 99 10.05 -39.08 -19.64
CA ASP A 99 10.70 -40.35 -19.94
C ASP A 99 10.60 -41.19 -18.66
N ALA A 100 10.17 -42.44 -18.84
CA ALA A 100 9.70 -43.41 -17.86
C ALA A 100 10.67 -43.75 -16.71
#